data_AF-A0A0J5FWX5-F1
#
_entry.id   AF-A0A0J5FWX5-F1
#
_cell.length_a   1.000
_cell.length_b   1.000
_cell.length_c   1.000
_cell.angle_alpha   90.00
_cell.angle_beta   90.00
_cell.angle_gamma   90.00
#
_symmetry.space_group_name_H-M   'P 1'
#
loop_
_entity.id
_entity.type
_entity.pdbx_description
1 polymer ?
#
loop_
_entity_poly.entity_id
_entity_poly.type
_entity_poly.pdbx_seq_one_letter_code
_entity_poly.pdbx_strand_id
1 'polypeptide(L)'
;MSITPTTATVQQNEAPVTHAVSHSEHGRVSYVNTVKGDKVKTAFDVMEASDLILSNHLDGRINEAYPQELQPRDRTRLSSKLQVNTIAKSLQPEQLADSDLSSDGAPIIGNDNIVESGNGRSMGIVKAYASGNADDYKDYLIENANTYGLSRALIAEMERPVLVRVRLDDVDRAKFARDSNWPT
;
A
#
# COMPACT_ATOMS: atom_id res chain seq x y z
N MET A 1 -45.32 40.84 -37.03
CA MET A 1 -44.07 40.25 -37.55
C MET A 1 -43.06 40.26 -36.43
N SER A 2 -42.91 39.15 -35.73
CA SER A 2 -41.97 39.01 -34.62
C SER A 2 -41.32 37.65 -34.74
N ILE A 3 -40.00 37.71 -34.86
CA ILE A 3 -39.06 36.65 -35.17
C ILE A 3 -38.79 35.79 -33.93
N THR A 4 -38.91 34.46 -34.07
CA THR A 4 -38.36 33.46 -33.14
C THR A 4 -36.88 33.23 -33.45
N PRO A 5 -35.98 33.16 -32.46
CA PRO A 5 -34.68 32.54 -32.64
C PRO A 5 -34.70 31.07 -32.21
N THR A 6 -34.33 30.22 -33.18
CA THR A 6 -33.93 28.82 -33.02
C THR A 6 -32.62 28.74 -32.26
N THR A 7 -32.56 27.98 -31.16
CA THR A 7 -31.31 27.67 -30.47
C THR A 7 -30.79 26.31 -30.94
N ALA A 8 -29.58 26.33 -31.50
CA ALA A 8 -28.87 25.18 -32.02
C ALA A 8 -28.23 24.33 -30.90
N THR A 9 -28.32 23.02 -31.07
CA THR A 9 -27.64 21.98 -30.28
C THR A 9 -26.13 22.03 -30.48
N VAL A 10 -25.36 22.06 -29.39
CA VAL A 10 -23.92 21.77 -29.41
C VAL A 10 -23.69 20.52 -28.56
N GLN A 11 -23.31 19.44 -29.23
CA GLN A 11 -22.97 18.15 -28.66
C GLN A 11 -21.46 18.16 -28.39
N GLN A 12 -21.05 18.22 -27.12
CA GLN A 12 -19.65 18.13 -26.73
C GLN A 12 -19.27 16.65 -26.59
N ASN A 13 -18.29 16.23 -27.39
CA ASN A 13 -17.63 14.93 -27.29
C ASN A 13 -16.71 14.93 -26.05
N GLU A 14 -17.02 14.11 -25.06
CA GLU A 14 -16.12 13.84 -23.93
C GLU A 14 -15.20 12.66 -24.26
N ALA A 15 -13.89 12.89 -24.10
CA ALA A 15 -12.85 11.87 -24.13
C ALA A 15 -12.98 10.92 -22.91
N PRO A 16 -12.46 9.68 -22.95
CA PRO A 16 -12.74 8.69 -21.92
C PRO A 16 -12.10 9.09 -20.60
N VAL A 17 -12.94 9.26 -19.57
CA VAL A 17 -12.52 9.55 -18.21
C VAL A 17 -12.01 8.24 -17.59
N THR A 18 -10.71 8.16 -17.36
CA THR A 18 -10.07 7.10 -16.57
C THR A 18 -10.72 7.07 -15.19
N HIS A 19 -11.28 5.93 -14.79
CA HIS A 19 -11.96 5.75 -13.52
C HIS A 19 -10.92 5.73 -12.38
N ALA A 20 -10.63 6.90 -11.80
CA ALA A 20 -10.07 6.95 -10.45
C ALA A 20 -11.22 6.64 -9.49
N VAL A 21 -11.34 5.38 -9.08
CA VAL A 21 -12.30 4.99 -8.05
C VAL A 21 -11.81 5.59 -6.73
N SER A 22 -12.52 6.59 -6.23
CA SER A 22 -12.30 7.19 -4.92
C SER A 22 -12.77 6.22 -3.83
N HIS A 23 -11.88 5.39 -3.30
CA HIS A 23 -12.11 4.63 -2.07
C HIS A 23 -12.09 5.61 -0.87
N SER A 24 -13.24 6.19 -0.56
CA SER A 24 -13.36 7.31 0.40
C SER A 24 -13.70 6.93 1.84
N GLU A 25 -13.60 5.65 2.22
CA GLU A 25 -13.53 5.30 3.64
C GLU A 25 -12.41 4.30 3.86
N HIS A 26 -11.28 4.78 4.37
CA HIS A 26 -10.34 3.92 5.06
C HIS A 26 -11.08 3.11 6.13
N GLY A 27 -10.55 1.94 6.46
CA GLY A 27 -11.01 1.14 7.59
C GLY A 27 -10.68 1.77 8.95
N ARG A 28 -10.52 0.92 9.96
CA ARG A 28 -10.25 1.34 11.33
C ARG A 28 -9.00 2.23 11.40
N VAL A 29 -9.15 3.38 12.04
CA VAL A 29 -8.03 4.25 12.43
C VAL A 29 -7.23 3.58 13.54
N SER A 30 -5.90 3.60 13.42
CA SER A 30 -4.94 3.07 14.40
C SER A 30 -3.69 3.95 14.45
N TYR A 31 -2.79 3.69 15.39
CA TYR A 31 -1.53 4.42 15.52
C TYR A 31 -0.36 3.45 15.39
N VAL A 32 0.77 3.96 14.92
CA VAL A 32 2.06 3.28 15.02
C VAL A 32 3.03 4.15 15.79
N ASN A 33 3.98 3.52 16.45
CA ASN A 33 5.15 4.17 17.01
C ASN A 33 6.34 3.88 16.11
N THR A 34 7.11 4.89 15.73
CA THR A 34 8.41 4.67 15.12
C THR A 34 9.36 4.05 16.12
N VAL A 35 10.47 3.47 15.66
CA VAL A 35 11.51 2.94 16.55
C VAL A 35 12.10 4.04 17.44
N LYS A 36 11.99 5.30 17.01
CA LYS A 36 12.39 6.49 17.78
C LYS A 36 11.34 6.99 18.78
N GLY A 37 10.15 6.39 18.81
CA GLY A 37 9.07 6.71 19.74
C GLY A 37 8.07 7.75 19.23
N ASP A 38 8.22 8.25 17.99
CA ASP A 38 7.24 9.16 17.41
C ASP A 38 5.96 8.40 17.09
N LYS A 39 4.82 8.89 17.60
CA LYS A 39 3.50 8.30 17.33
C LYS A 39 2.88 8.93 16.09
N VAL A 40 2.45 8.11 15.14
CA VAL A 40 1.86 8.54 13.86
C VAL A 40 0.50 7.89 13.68
N LYS A 41 -0.50 8.70 13.32
CA LYS A 41 -1.86 8.25 13.01
C LYS A 41 -1.92 7.63 11.63
N THR A 42 -2.60 6.50 11.54
CA THR A 42 -2.81 5.72 10.31
C THR A 42 -4.25 5.22 10.24
N ALA A 43 -4.69 4.75 9.09
CA ALA A 43 -5.89 3.93 8.97
C ALA A 43 -5.62 2.70 8.12
N PHE A 44 -6.27 1.59 8.45
CA PHE A 44 -6.20 0.40 7.62
C PHE A 44 -6.88 0.63 6.28
N ASP A 45 -6.32 0.01 5.24
CA ASP A 45 -6.92 -0.02 3.91
C ASP A 45 -6.51 -1.31 3.20
N VAL A 46 -7.13 -1.63 2.07
CA VAL A 46 -6.73 -2.74 1.22
C VAL A 46 -6.67 -2.30 -0.22
N MET A 47 -5.59 -2.65 -0.91
CA MET A 47 -5.39 -2.31 -2.33
C MET A 47 -4.72 -3.44 -3.09
N GLU A 48 -4.79 -3.38 -4.42
CA GLU A 48 -4.15 -4.39 -5.24
C GLU A 48 -2.63 -4.26 -5.12
N ALA A 49 -1.94 -5.40 -5.11
CA ALA A 49 -0.48 -5.45 -5.10
C ALA A 49 0.14 -4.63 -6.26
N SER A 50 -0.57 -4.47 -7.38
CA SER A 50 -0.15 -3.66 -8.53
C SER A 50 -0.22 -2.15 -8.30
N ASP A 51 -1.00 -1.70 -7.33
CA ASP A 51 -1.24 -0.27 -7.08
C ASP A 51 -0.18 0.32 -6.14
N LEU A 52 0.60 -0.55 -5.47
CA LEU A 52 1.69 -0.16 -4.59
C LEU A 52 2.91 0.34 -5.38
N ILE A 53 3.41 1.51 -4.99
CA ILE A 53 4.68 2.03 -5.50
C ILE A 53 5.79 1.58 -4.54
N LEU A 54 6.48 0.50 -4.93
CA LEU A 54 7.58 -0.11 -4.18
C LEU A 54 8.93 0.48 -4.57
N SER A 55 9.92 0.42 -3.67
CA SER A 55 11.27 0.96 -3.94
C SER A 55 12.03 0.23 -5.06
N ASN A 56 11.75 -1.05 -5.26
CA ASN A 56 12.40 -1.90 -6.25
C ASN A 56 11.39 -2.83 -6.90
N HIS A 57 11.69 -3.23 -8.13
CA HIS A 57 11.01 -4.32 -8.80
C HIS A 57 11.41 -5.67 -8.20
N LEU A 58 10.64 -6.72 -8.49
CA LEU A 58 10.90 -8.08 -7.97
C LEU A 58 12.22 -8.70 -8.48
N ASP A 59 12.75 -8.18 -9.59
CA ASP A 59 14.07 -8.54 -10.15
C ASP A 59 15.23 -7.81 -9.43
N GLY A 60 14.91 -6.89 -8.52
CA GLY A 60 15.84 -6.11 -7.72
C GLY A 60 16.32 -4.81 -8.35
N ARG A 61 15.88 -4.46 -9.58
CA ARG A 61 16.13 -3.15 -10.16
C ARG A 61 15.40 -2.07 -9.36
N ILE A 62 16.01 -0.88 -9.30
CA ILE A 62 15.38 0.29 -8.68
C ILE A 62 14.12 0.66 -9.47
N ASN A 63 13.05 1.00 -8.76
CA ASN A 63 11.84 1.54 -9.36
C ASN A 63 11.96 3.05 -9.49
N GLU A 64 11.98 3.57 -10.72
CA GLU A 64 12.15 5.00 -11.00
C GLU A 64 10.94 5.84 -10.56
N ALA A 65 9.76 5.25 -10.44
CA ALA A 65 8.57 5.93 -9.95
C ALA A 65 8.59 6.14 -8.42
N TYR A 66 9.48 5.47 -7.70
CA TYR A 66 9.59 5.60 -6.26
C TYR A 66 10.58 6.73 -5.89
N PRO A 67 10.22 7.68 -5.01
CA PRO A 67 11.15 8.71 -4.52
C PRO A 67 12.27 8.09 -3.69
N GLN A 68 13.49 8.06 -4.23
CA GLN A 68 14.60 7.27 -3.67
C GLN A 68 15.03 7.73 -2.28
N GLU A 69 14.82 9.00 -1.94
CA GLU A 69 15.04 9.58 -0.61
C GLU A 69 14.19 8.94 0.49
N LEU A 70 13.09 8.27 0.13
CA LEU A 70 12.21 7.55 1.05
C LEU A 70 12.64 6.11 1.30
N GLN A 71 13.69 5.61 0.63
CA GLN A 71 14.19 4.24 0.84
C GLN A 71 15.50 4.27 1.65
N PRO A 72 15.46 4.22 2.99
CA PRO A 72 16.64 4.38 3.84
C PRO A 72 17.63 3.21 3.78
N ARG A 73 17.19 2.05 3.26
CA ARG A 73 17.99 0.83 3.16
C ARG A 73 18.23 0.48 1.70
N ASP A 74 19.48 0.21 1.33
CA ASP A 74 19.83 -0.28 -0.01
C ASP A 74 19.21 -1.66 -0.28
N ARG A 75 18.21 -1.69 -1.17
CA ARG A 75 17.46 -2.89 -1.54
C ARG A 75 18.07 -3.66 -2.71
N THR A 76 19.16 -3.17 -3.29
CA THR A 76 19.87 -3.88 -4.37
C THR A 76 20.78 -5.00 -3.83
N ARG A 77 21.12 -4.94 -2.54
CA ARG A 77 22.00 -5.89 -1.85
C ARG A 77 21.45 -7.31 -1.83
N LEU A 78 22.36 -8.28 -1.83
CA LEU A 78 22.01 -9.70 -1.72
C LEU A 78 21.18 -10.01 -0.46
N SER A 79 21.53 -9.42 0.68
CA SER A 79 20.77 -9.61 1.93
C SER A 79 19.32 -9.15 1.82
N SER A 80 19.07 -8.01 1.15
CA SER A 80 17.72 -7.51 0.87
C SER A 80 16.94 -8.49 -0.01
N LYS A 81 17.58 -9.02 -1.06
CA LYS A 81 16.98 -10.05 -1.94
C LYS A 81 16.66 -11.34 -1.19
N LEU A 82 17.57 -11.79 -0.32
CA LEU A 82 17.35 -12.97 0.52
C LEU A 82 16.19 -12.78 1.49
N GLN A 83 16.10 -11.62 2.16
CA GLN A 83 14.97 -11.29 3.04
C GLN A 83 13.64 -11.39 2.29
N VAL A 84 13.54 -10.73 1.12
CA VAL A 84 12.33 -10.76 0.29
C VAL A 84 11.97 -12.19 -0.12
N ASN A 85 12.96 -13.00 -0.51
CA ASN A 85 12.73 -14.40 -0.86
C ASN A 85 12.25 -15.24 0.34
N THR A 86 12.78 -15.00 1.54
CA THR A 86 12.34 -15.69 2.75
C THR A 86 10.88 -15.36 3.05
N ILE A 87 10.52 -14.08 3.02
CA ILE A 87 9.13 -13.63 3.23
C ILE A 87 8.22 -14.25 2.17
N ALA A 88 8.61 -14.20 0.89
CA ALA A 88 7.78 -14.70 -0.21
C ALA A 88 7.54 -16.22 -0.21
N LYS A 89 8.42 -16.99 0.44
CA LYS A 89 8.30 -18.46 0.56
C LYS A 89 7.44 -18.88 1.74
N SER A 90 7.30 -18.02 2.75
CA SER A 90 6.58 -18.32 3.98
C SER A 90 6.03 -17.01 4.52
N LEU A 91 4.94 -16.55 3.94
CA LEU A 91 4.21 -15.44 4.53
C LEU A 91 3.70 -15.86 5.90
N GLN A 92 3.78 -14.93 6.85
CA GLN A 92 3.24 -15.07 8.19
C GLN A 92 2.20 -13.96 8.33
N PRO A 93 0.94 -14.18 7.92
CA PRO A 93 -0.06 -13.13 7.80
C PRO A 93 -0.22 -12.30 9.08
N GLU A 94 -0.13 -12.92 10.25
CA GLU A 94 -0.21 -12.26 11.56
C GLU A 94 0.92 -11.22 11.74
N GLN A 95 2.11 -11.48 11.20
CA GLN A 95 3.25 -10.55 11.25
C GLN A 95 3.18 -9.44 10.20
N LEU A 96 2.25 -9.57 9.24
CA LEU A 96 2.04 -8.67 8.11
C LEU A 96 0.72 -7.87 8.25
N ALA A 97 0.10 -7.91 9.42
CA ALA A 97 -1.17 -7.28 9.71
C ALA A 97 -1.05 -6.17 10.78
N ASP A 98 -1.85 -6.18 11.85
CA ASP A 98 -1.81 -5.12 12.86
C ASP A 98 -0.51 -5.17 13.70
N SER A 99 0.02 -4.00 14.04
CA SER A 99 1.20 -3.84 14.90
C SER A 99 1.27 -2.44 15.48
N ASP A 100 1.80 -2.30 16.69
CA ASP A 100 2.03 -1.00 17.33
C ASP A 100 3.30 -0.30 16.82
N LEU A 101 4.17 -1.01 16.07
CA LEU A 101 5.42 -0.46 15.55
C LEU A 101 5.35 -0.23 14.04
N SER A 102 5.86 0.91 13.58
CA SER A 102 5.96 1.22 12.14
C SER A 102 7.00 0.34 11.43
N SER A 103 7.90 -0.28 12.21
CA SER A 103 8.88 -1.24 11.74
C SER A 103 8.30 -2.61 11.43
N ASP A 104 7.03 -2.89 11.78
CA ASP A 104 6.39 -4.23 11.73
C ASP A 104 4.97 -4.17 11.16
N GLY A 105 4.34 -5.32 10.94
CA GLY A 105 2.95 -5.40 10.45
C GLY A 105 2.78 -4.99 8.98
N ALA A 106 1.56 -4.58 8.65
CA ALA A 106 1.16 -4.10 7.34
C ALA A 106 2.04 -2.92 6.90
N PRO A 107 2.46 -2.88 5.62
CA PRO A 107 3.21 -1.75 5.09
C PRO A 107 2.45 -0.43 5.24
N ILE A 108 3.21 0.64 5.47
CA ILE A 108 2.65 1.99 5.65
C ILE A 108 2.87 2.77 4.36
N ILE A 109 1.82 3.38 3.85
CA ILE A 109 1.82 4.16 2.60
C ILE A 109 1.41 5.61 2.85
N GLY A 110 1.84 6.49 1.95
CA GLY A 110 1.22 7.81 1.80
C GLY A 110 -0.08 7.72 0.99
N ASN A 111 -0.79 8.84 0.87
CA ASN A 111 -2.01 8.96 0.03
C ASN A 111 -1.73 8.81 -1.48
N ASP A 112 -0.46 8.67 -1.85
CA ASP A 112 0.06 8.48 -3.21
C ASP A 112 0.51 7.03 -3.47
N ASN A 113 0.13 6.09 -2.62
CA ASN A 113 0.47 4.66 -2.67
C ASN A 113 1.97 4.33 -2.58
N ILE A 114 2.81 5.31 -2.29
CA ILE A 114 4.24 5.08 -2.03
C ILE A 114 4.42 4.42 -0.68
N VAL A 115 5.11 3.29 -0.66
CA VAL A 115 5.45 2.57 0.58
C VAL A 115 6.53 3.31 1.35
N GLU A 116 6.14 3.98 2.43
CA GLU A 116 7.03 4.76 3.31
C GLU A 116 7.71 3.87 4.38
N SER A 117 7.05 2.78 4.79
CA SER A 117 7.63 1.75 5.64
C SER A 117 7.19 0.35 5.21
N GLY A 118 8.11 -0.62 5.30
CA GLY A 118 7.81 -2.01 4.95
C GLY A 118 8.06 -2.39 3.48
N ASN A 119 8.93 -1.69 2.74
CA ASN A 119 9.27 -2.06 1.34
C ASN A 119 9.70 -3.53 1.17
N GLY A 120 10.48 -4.08 2.11
CA GLY A 120 10.89 -5.49 2.10
C GLY A 120 9.71 -6.45 2.27
N ARG A 121 8.76 -6.12 3.16
CA ARG A 121 7.54 -6.90 3.36
C ARG A 121 6.64 -6.84 2.15
N SER A 122 6.42 -5.63 1.63
CA SER A 122 5.61 -5.39 0.44
C SER A 122 6.14 -6.18 -0.76
N MET A 123 7.44 -6.09 -1.06
CA MET A 123 8.06 -6.89 -2.12
C MET A 123 7.93 -8.41 -1.86
N GLY A 124 8.01 -8.84 -0.60
CA GLY A 124 7.79 -10.23 -0.21
C GLY A 124 6.37 -10.71 -0.52
N ILE A 125 5.35 -9.92 -0.16
CA ILE A 125 3.94 -10.19 -0.44
C ILE A 125 3.69 -10.23 -1.94
N VAL A 126 4.12 -9.20 -2.68
CA VAL A 126 3.95 -9.15 -4.15
C VAL A 126 4.64 -10.33 -4.83
N LYS A 127 5.82 -10.72 -4.34
CA LYS A 127 6.53 -11.90 -4.86
C LYS A 127 5.85 -13.22 -4.51
N ALA A 128 5.25 -13.34 -3.33
CA ALA A 128 4.47 -14.51 -2.93
C ALA A 128 3.28 -14.70 -3.88
N TYR A 129 2.53 -13.63 -4.17
CA TYR A 129 1.46 -13.66 -5.17
C TYR A 129 1.97 -14.11 -6.54
N ALA A 130 3.06 -13.52 -7.02
CA ALA A 130 3.66 -13.90 -8.30
C ALA A 130 4.14 -15.36 -8.35
N SER A 131 4.36 -15.98 -7.19
CA SER A 131 4.82 -17.38 -7.06
C SER A 131 3.69 -18.35 -6.69
N GLY A 132 2.45 -17.88 -6.50
CA GLY A 132 1.32 -18.70 -6.06
C GLY A 132 1.37 -19.12 -4.59
N ASN A 133 2.09 -18.38 -3.73
CA ASN A 133 2.30 -18.71 -2.31
C ASN A 133 1.57 -17.74 -1.35
N ALA A 134 0.51 -17.07 -1.81
CA ALA A 134 -0.16 -16.01 -1.05
C ALA A 134 -1.65 -16.29 -0.76
N ASP A 135 -2.14 -17.49 -1.08
CA ASP A 135 -3.54 -17.87 -0.84
C ASP A 135 -3.88 -17.78 0.65
N ASP A 136 -3.08 -18.40 1.52
CA ASP A 136 -3.24 -18.31 2.98
C ASP A 136 -3.23 -16.86 3.51
N TYR A 137 -2.47 -15.97 2.86
CA TYR A 137 -2.45 -14.55 3.21
C TYR A 137 -3.76 -13.87 2.81
N LYS A 138 -4.26 -14.11 1.60
CA LYS A 138 -5.57 -13.57 1.16
C LYS A 138 -6.70 -14.08 2.06
N ASP A 139 -6.71 -15.38 2.36
CA ASP A 139 -7.73 -15.98 3.24
C ASP A 139 -7.69 -15.36 4.63
N TYR A 140 -6.49 -15.19 5.20
CA TYR A 140 -6.32 -14.50 6.48
C TYR A 140 -6.89 -13.07 6.46
N LEU A 141 -6.67 -12.31 5.38
CA LEU A 141 -7.23 -10.96 5.26
C LEU A 141 -8.77 -10.99 5.23
N ILE A 142 -9.37 -11.94 4.51
CA ILE A 142 -10.84 -12.11 4.43
C ILE A 142 -11.42 -12.49 5.80
N GLU A 143 -10.76 -13.38 6.53
CA GLU A 143 -11.20 -13.81 7.87
C GLU A 143 -11.13 -12.68 8.89
N ASN A 144 -10.10 -11.82 8.78
CA ASN A 144 -9.82 -10.76 9.74
C ASN A 144 -10.28 -9.36 9.29
N ALA A 145 -10.95 -9.23 8.14
CA ALA A 145 -11.30 -7.92 7.56
C ALA A 145 -12.02 -6.98 8.54
N ASN A 146 -12.97 -7.52 9.32
CA ASN A 146 -13.73 -6.75 10.30
C ASN A 146 -12.84 -6.15 11.41
N THR A 147 -11.75 -6.81 11.78
CA THR A 147 -10.75 -6.30 12.75
C THR A 147 -10.07 -5.04 12.22
N TYR A 148 -9.95 -4.90 10.91
CA TYR A 148 -9.38 -3.74 10.24
C TYR A 148 -10.44 -2.73 9.81
N GLY A 149 -11.73 -2.97 10.11
CA GLY A 149 -12.83 -2.13 9.63
C GLY A 149 -13.02 -2.20 8.11
N LEU A 150 -12.65 -3.32 7.48
CA LEU A 150 -12.72 -3.52 6.04
C LEU A 150 -13.80 -4.54 5.67
N SER A 151 -14.29 -4.47 4.43
CA SER A 151 -15.28 -5.41 3.90
C SER A 151 -14.63 -6.72 3.47
N ARG A 152 -15.13 -7.85 4.01
CA ARG A 152 -14.73 -9.20 3.58
C ARG A 152 -14.99 -9.44 2.09
N ALA A 153 -16.13 -8.96 1.59
CA ALA A 153 -16.52 -9.11 0.20
C ALA A 153 -15.57 -8.35 -0.74
N LEU A 154 -15.18 -7.13 -0.36
CA LEU A 154 -14.21 -6.33 -1.11
C LEU A 154 -12.89 -7.09 -1.27
N ILE A 155 -12.34 -7.62 -0.19
CA ILE A 155 -11.06 -8.36 -0.22
C ILE A 155 -11.18 -9.65 -1.05
N ALA A 156 -12.32 -10.34 -0.98
CA ALA A 156 -12.54 -11.57 -1.75
C ALA A 156 -12.54 -11.32 -3.26
N GLU A 157 -13.09 -10.18 -3.71
CA GLU A 157 -13.18 -9.78 -5.12
C GLU A 157 -11.82 -9.35 -5.72
N MET A 158 -10.87 -8.95 -4.88
CA MET A 158 -9.54 -8.51 -5.33
C MET A 158 -8.67 -9.66 -5.83
N GLU A 159 -7.80 -9.39 -6.80
CA GLU A 159 -6.90 -10.40 -7.35
C GLU A 159 -5.75 -10.71 -6.38
N ARG A 160 -5.08 -9.66 -5.90
CA ARG A 160 -3.89 -9.75 -5.04
C ARG A 160 -3.96 -8.69 -3.94
N PRO A 161 -4.92 -8.81 -3.00
CA PRO A 161 -5.13 -7.81 -1.96
C PRO A 161 -3.92 -7.70 -1.04
N VAL A 162 -3.49 -6.48 -0.75
CA VAL A 162 -2.49 -6.18 0.27
C VAL A 162 -3.13 -5.29 1.32
N LEU A 163 -3.10 -5.75 2.57
CA LEU A 163 -3.46 -4.92 3.72
C LEU A 163 -2.37 -3.86 3.90
N VAL A 164 -2.78 -2.60 3.96
CA VAL A 164 -1.89 -1.46 4.14
C VAL A 164 -2.37 -0.59 5.28
N ARG A 165 -1.51 0.35 5.69
CA ARG A 165 -1.86 1.44 6.59
C ARG A 165 -1.58 2.75 5.89
N VAL A 166 -2.62 3.53 5.62
CA VAL A 166 -2.50 4.88 5.05
C VAL A 166 -2.12 5.83 6.18
N ARG A 167 -1.02 6.55 6.03
CA ARG A 167 -0.61 7.60 6.97
C ARG A 167 -1.56 8.80 6.86
N LEU A 168 -2.07 9.25 8.01
CA LEU A 168 -3.02 10.37 8.08
C LEU A 168 -2.40 11.68 8.60
N ASP A 169 -1.36 11.60 9.41
CA ASP A 169 -0.67 12.79 9.91
C ASP A 169 0.30 13.33 8.86
N ASP A 170 0.42 14.66 8.77
CA ASP A 170 1.46 15.30 7.99
C ASP A 170 2.82 15.18 8.70
N VAL A 171 3.80 14.58 8.03
CA VAL A 171 5.13 14.30 8.59
C VAL A 171 6.21 14.52 7.53
N ASP A 172 7.45 14.74 7.96
CA ASP A 172 8.60 14.55 7.09
C ASP A 172 8.71 13.06 6.74
N ARG A 173 8.29 12.71 5.51
CA ARG A 173 8.23 11.33 5.01
C ARG A 173 9.59 10.65 5.03
N ALA A 174 10.66 11.38 4.71
CA ALA A 174 12.00 10.82 4.67
C ALA A 174 12.51 10.55 6.09
N LYS A 175 12.21 11.44 7.06
CA LYS A 175 12.46 11.20 8.48
C LYS A 175 11.65 10.01 8.98
N PHE A 176 10.36 9.97 8.68
CA PHE A 176 9.47 8.87 9.09
C PHE A 176 9.97 7.51 8.57
N ALA A 177 10.35 7.44 7.29
CA ALA A 177 10.91 6.23 6.70
C ALA A 177 12.20 5.79 7.41
N ARG A 178 13.13 6.73 7.68
CA ARG A 178 14.37 6.45 8.43
C ARG A 178 14.09 5.95 9.84
N ASP A 179 13.22 6.63 10.58
CA ASP A 179 12.93 6.32 11.98
C ASP A 179 12.13 5.03 12.16
N SER A 180 11.36 4.63 11.15
CA SER A 180 10.66 3.34 11.10
C SER A 180 11.59 2.16 10.80
N ASN A 181 12.78 2.41 10.27
CA ASN A 181 13.73 1.37 9.83
C ASN A 181 15.03 1.36 10.65
N TRP A 182 15.10 2.18 11.71
CA TRP A 182 16.28 2.32 12.56
C TRP A 182 16.57 1.01 13.30
N PRO A 183 17.83 0.54 13.38
CA PRO A 183 18.15 -0.63 14.19
C PRO A 183 17.86 -0.32 15.67
N THR A 184 16.98 -1.11 16.29
CA THR A 184 16.87 -1.21 17.75
C THR A 184 18.14 -1.79 18.34
#